data_AF-A0A2D6RIP6-F1
#
_entry.id   AF-A0A2D6RIP6-F1
#
_cell.length_a   1.000
_cell.length_b   1.000
_cell.length_c   1.000
_cell.angle_alpha   90.00
_cell.angle_beta   90.00
_cell.angle_gamma   90.00
#
_symmetry.space_group_name_H-M   'P 1'
#
loop_
_entity.id
_entity.type
_entity.pdbx_description
1 polymer ?
#
loop_
_entity_poly.entity_id
_entity_poly.type
_entity_poly.pdbx_seq_one_letter_code
_entity_poly.pdbx_strand_id
1 'polypeptide(L)' 'MTKDENDLPEENCQVVLYSKSPTARLDAVFSNGVFKIIGHWAIKELRPEDVEIWDYKGQVD' A
#
# COMPACT_ATOMS: atom_id res chain seq x y z
N MET A 1 -6.65 4.90 -13.96
CA MET A 1 -7.30 5.87 -13.07
C MET A 1 -6.33 6.13 -11.95
N THR A 2 -5.58 7.23 -12.00
CA THR A 2 -4.80 7.72 -10.86
C THR A 2 -5.80 8.28 -9.87
N LYS A 3 -6.25 7.46 -8.91
CA LYS A 3 -7.05 7.92 -7.79
C LYS A 3 -6.22 8.92 -6.99
N ASP A 4 -6.84 10.04 -6.62
CA ASP A 4 -6.24 11.16 -5.88
C ASP A 4 -5.31 10.71 -4.74
N GLU A 5 -4.28 11.52 -4.46
CA GLU A 5 -3.30 11.39 -3.36
C GLU A 5 -3.91 11.18 -1.96
N ASN A 6 -5.24 11.33 -1.80
CA ASN A 6 -5.97 11.18 -0.54
C ASN A 6 -6.98 10.02 -0.51
N ASP A 7 -7.19 9.30 -1.62
CA ASP A 7 -8.07 8.13 -1.62
C ASP A 7 -7.29 6.93 -1.07
N LEU A 8 -7.82 6.30 -0.02
CA LEU A 8 -7.28 5.04 0.49
C LEU A 8 -7.89 3.87 -0.28
N PRO A 9 -7.18 2.75 -0.44
CA PRO A 9 -7.77 1.55 -1.03
C PRO A 9 -8.94 1.04 -0.16
N GLU A 10 -9.83 0.27 -0.76
CA GLU A 10 -10.84 -0.44 0.01
C GLU A 10 -10.17 -1.50 0.92
N GLU A 11 -10.82 -1.82 2.03
CA GLU A 11 -10.32 -2.85 2.96
C GLU A 11 -10.14 -4.20 2.25
N ASN A 12 -9.07 -4.90 2.59
CA ASN A 12 -8.62 -6.16 1.99
C ASN A 12 -8.30 -6.06 0.49
N CYS A 13 -7.99 -4.87 -0.03
CA CYS A 13 -7.42 -4.72 -1.38
C CYS A 13 -5.91 -4.96 -1.39
N GLN A 14 -5.47 -5.73 -2.37
CA GLN A 14 -4.07 -5.80 -2.74
C GLN A 14 -3.69 -4.61 -3.62
N VAL A 15 -2.56 -4.00 -3.31
CA VAL A 15 -2.00 -2.84 -4.01
C VAL A 15 -0.51 -3.00 -4.24
N VAL A 16 0.01 -2.24 -5.19
CA VAL A 16 1.43 -1.89 -5.26
C VAL A 16 1.56 -0.46 -4.78
N LEU A 17 2.50 -0.19 -3.89
CA LEU A 17 2.74 1.17 -3.38
C LEU A 17 4.20 1.58 -3.50
N TYR A 18 4.45 2.88 -3.45
CA TYR A 18 5.77 3.48 -3.31
C TYR A 18 5.87 4.17 -1.96
N SER A 19 6.82 3.75 -1.13
CA SER A 19 7.08 4.37 0.17
C SER A 19 7.90 5.66 0.04
N LYS A 20 7.69 6.63 0.93
CA LYS A 20 8.42 7.91 0.96
C LYS A 20 9.86 7.73 1.45
N SER A 21 10.06 6.96 2.52
CA SER A 21 11.39 6.69 3.09
C SER A 21 11.43 5.38 3.88
N PRO A 22 12.29 4.40 3.50
CA PRO A 22 13.11 4.39 2.29
C PRO A 22 12.23 4.37 1.03
N THR A 23 12.68 4.99 -0.05
CA THR A 23 11.94 4.94 -1.32
C THR A 23 12.02 3.54 -1.92
N ALA A 24 10.91 2.80 -1.89
CA ALA A 24 10.83 1.44 -2.38
C ALA A 24 9.45 1.15 -2.97
N ARG A 25 9.43 0.34 -4.03
CA ARG A 25 8.19 -0.23 -4.58
C ARG A 25 7.86 -1.51 -3.82
N LEU A 26 6.71 -1.56 -3.19
CA LEU A 26 6.29 -2.66 -2.31
C LEU A 26 4.91 -3.18 -2.72
N ASP A 27 4.73 -4.49 -2.64
CA ASP A 27 3.42 -5.12 -2.73
C ASP A 27 2.78 -5.16 -1.34
N ALA A 28 1.52 -4.79 -1.21
CA ALA A 28 0.85 -4.70 0.08
C ALA A 28 -0.64 -5.05 0.02
N VAL A 29 -1.24 -5.31 1.19
CA VAL A 29 -2.69 -5.38 1.37
C VAL A 29 -3.11 -4.27 2.33
N PHE A 30 -4.10 -3.47 1.92
CA PHE A 30 -4.68 -2.48 2.81
C PHE A 30 -5.68 -3.14 3.76
N SER A 31 -5.44 -3.04 5.06
CA SER A 31 -6.25 -3.71 6.08
C SER A 31 -6.12 -2.98 7.41
N ASN A 32 -7.26 -2.68 8.03
CA ASN A 32 -7.36 -1.90 9.26
C ASN A 32 -6.67 -0.53 9.17
N GLY A 33 -6.80 0.16 8.03
CA GLY A 33 -6.21 1.49 7.85
C GLY A 33 -4.69 1.53 7.61
N VAL A 34 -4.04 0.38 7.45
CA VAL A 34 -2.59 0.28 7.18
C VAL A 34 -2.28 -0.63 5.98
N PHE A 35 -1.13 -0.40 5.34
CA PHE A 35 -0.62 -1.24 4.26
C PHE A 35 0.28 -2.33 4.84
N LYS A 36 -0.19 -3.59 4.82
CA LYS A 36 0.59 -4.77 5.23
C LYS A 36 1.46 -5.24 4.07
N ILE A 37 2.77 -5.13 4.20
CA ILE A 37 3.73 -5.41 3.12
C ILE A 37 3.92 -6.92 2.93
N ILE A 38 3.85 -7.36 1.68
CA ILE A 38 4.05 -8.75 1.26
C ILE A 38 5.47 -8.91 0.71
N GLY A 39 6.19 -9.93 1.19
CA GLY A 39 7.45 -10.35 0.58
C GLY A 39 8.68 -9.46 0.86
N HIS A 40 8.56 -8.43 1.70
CA HIS A 40 9.70 -7.61 2.11
C HIS A 40 10.26 -8.06 3.47
N TRP A 41 11.59 -8.17 3.59
CA TRP A 41 12.24 -8.73 4.78
C TRP A 41 12.23 -7.76 5.97
N ALA A 42 12.45 -6.47 5.71
CA ALA A 42 12.59 -5.45 6.75
C ALA A 42 11.30 -4.66 7.04
N ILE A 43 10.51 -4.39 6.01
CA ILE A 43 9.31 -3.53 6.09
C ILE A 43 8.11 -4.46 6.13
N LYS A 44 7.30 -4.37 7.19
CA LYS A 44 6.13 -5.24 7.41
C LYS A 44 4.82 -4.50 7.30
N GLU A 45 4.81 -3.22 7.65
CA GLU A 45 3.66 -2.35 7.55
C GLU A 45 4.09 -0.92 7.18
N LEU A 46 3.19 -0.18 6.56
CA LEU A 46 3.30 1.25 6.33
C LEU A 46 1.96 1.92 6.58
N ARG A 47 1.99 3.14 7.13
CA ARG A 47 0.80 3.98 7.23
C ARG A 47 0.59 4.73 5.92
N PRO A 48 -0.63 5.19 5.62
CA PRO A 48 -0.86 6.01 4.43
C PRO A 48 0.00 7.27 4.35
N GLU A 49 0.33 7.88 5.48
CA GLU A 49 1.24 9.04 5.55
C GLU A 49 2.66 8.73 5.03
N ASP A 50 3.10 7.47 5.11
CA ASP A 50 4.40 6.98 4.64
C ASP A 50 4.40 6.55 3.16
N VAL A 51 3.22 6.54 2.53
CA VAL A 51 3.01 6.14 1.13
C VAL A 51 2.91 7.39 0.26
N GLU A 52 3.65 7.40 -0.84
CA GLU A 52 3.62 8.49 -1.82
C GLU A 52 2.52 8.28 -2.86
N ILE A 53 2.43 7.06 -3.38
CA ILE A 53 1.40 6.65 -4.34
C ILE A 53 1.16 5.15 -4.23
N TRP A 54 -0.05 4.72 -4.57
CA TRP A 54 -0.42 3.32 -4.68
C TRP A 54 -1.25 3.07 -5.94
N ASP A 55 -1.24 1.82 -6.41
CA ASP A 55 -1.98 1.34 -7.57
C ASP A 55 -2.70 0.03 -7.21
N TYR A 56 -3.96 -0.09 -7.63
CA TYR A 56 -4.82 -1.24 -7.32
C TYR A 56 -4.38 -2.50 -8.08
N LYS A 57 -4.25 -3.62 -7.37
CA LYS A 57 -3.93 -4.92 -7.97
C LYS A 57 -5.12 -5.90 -8.02
N GLY A 58 -5.98 -5.89 -7.01
CA GLY A 58 -7.06 -6.86 -6.88
C GLY A 58 -7.67 -6.87 -5.48
N GLN A 59 -8.76 -7.61 -5.31
CA GLN A 59 -9.30 -7.95 -3.99
C GLN A 59 -8.71 -9.27 -3.52
N VAL A 60 -8.44 -9.36 -2.21
CA VAL A 60 -8.10 -10.63 -1.57
C VAL A 60 -9.41 -11.31 -1.19
N ASP A 61 -9.63 -12.52 -1.70
CA ASP A 61 -10.77 -13.40 -1.38
C ASP A 61 -10.66 -13.97 0.06
#